data_AF-A0A2V9BRC0-F1
#
_entry.id   AF-A0A2V9BRC0-F1
#
_cell.length_a   1.000
_cell.length_b   1.000
_cell.length_c   1.000
_cell.angle_alpha   90.00
_cell.angle_beta   90.00
_cell.angle_gamma   90.00
#
_symmetry.space_group_name_H-M   'P 1'
#
loop_
_entity.id
_entity.type
_entity.pdbx_description
1 polymer ?
#
loop_
_entity_poly.entity_id
_entity_poly.type
_entity_poly.pdbx_seq_one_letter_code
_entity_poly.pdbx_strand_id
1 'polypeptide(L)' 'PYDLKRQHEYALPAVYTEPRWYAAYTCANHEKRVAQQLGRRCVEFFLPLHEALRPWKDRRVRLQLPLFPG' A
#
# COMPACT_ATOMS: atom_id res chain seq x y z
N PRO A 1 -36.07 12.18 27.93
CA PRO A 1 -36.03 10.71 27.83
C PRO A 1 -35.43 10.29 26.48
N TYR A 2 -34.12 10.40 26.34
CA TYR A 2 -33.42 9.91 25.14
C TYR A 2 -33.44 8.39 25.18
N ASP A 3 -34.00 7.81 24.14
CA ASP A 3 -34.16 6.38 23.93
C ASP A 3 -32.77 5.71 23.86
N LEU A 4 -32.40 5.04 24.94
CA LEU A 4 -31.10 4.36 25.15
C LEU A 4 -30.97 3.04 24.35
N LYS A 5 -31.88 2.77 23.41
CA LYS A 5 -32.00 1.48 22.71
C LYS A 5 -31.18 1.32 21.43
N ARG A 6 -30.28 2.24 21.07
CA ARG A 6 -29.59 2.17 19.76
C ARG A 6 -28.08 2.31 19.81
N GLN A 7 -27.43 1.91 20.91
CA GLN A 7 -25.96 1.87 20.97
C GLN A 7 -25.35 0.61 20.32
N HIS A 8 -26.14 -0.44 20.07
CA HIS A 8 -25.67 -1.69 19.46
C HIS A 8 -25.73 -1.73 17.92
N GLU A 9 -26.31 -0.72 17.26
CA GLU A 9 -26.62 -0.75 15.82
C GLU A 9 -25.50 -0.20 14.92
N TYR A 10 -24.33 0.14 15.49
CA TYR A 10 -23.15 0.59 14.74
C TYR A 10 -22.04 -0.46 14.67
N ALA A 11 -22.34 -1.73 15.01
CA ALA A 11 -21.39 -2.80 14.77
C ALA A 11 -21.15 -2.88 13.25
N LEU A 12 -19.95 -2.45 12.83
CA LEU A 12 -19.54 -2.57 11.43
C LEU A 12 -19.69 -4.04 11.05
N PRO A 13 -20.35 -4.37 9.91
CA PRO A 13 -20.53 -5.75 9.53
C PRO A 13 -19.16 -6.44 9.44
N ALA A 14 -19.12 -7.74 9.75
CA ALA A 14 -17.87 -8.52 9.90
C ALA A 14 -16.90 -8.37 8.71
N VAL A 15 -17.46 -8.05 7.53
CA VAL A 15 -16.77 -7.68 6.30
C VAL A 15 -15.71 -6.58 6.48
N TYR A 16 -15.90 -5.66 7.42
CA TYR A 16 -14.95 -4.58 7.76
C TYR A 16 -14.04 -4.91 8.94
N THR A 17 -14.32 -5.98 9.69
CA THR A 17 -13.48 -6.40 10.82
C THR A 17 -12.41 -7.41 10.41
N GLU A 18 -12.56 -8.04 9.25
CA GLU A 18 -11.60 -8.98 8.69
C GLU A 18 -10.50 -8.25 7.90
N PRO A 19 -9.21 -8.57 8.13
CA PRO A 19 -8.12 -8.03 7.32
C PRO A 19 -8.24 -8.54 5.87
N ARG A 20 -8.06 -7.62 4.91
CA ARG A 20 -8.17 -7.90 3.48
C ARG A 20 -7.03 -7.23 2.73
N TRP A 21 -6.59 -7.87 1.66
CA TRP A 21 -5.63 -7.29 0.73
C TRP A 21 -6.33 -6.39 -0.28
N TYR A 22 -5.73 -5.23 -0.54
CA TYR A 22 -6.20 -4.26 -1.50
C TYR A 22 -5.05 -3.86 -2.44
N ALA A 23 -5.38 -3.66 -3.72
CA ALA A 23 -4.45 -3.04 -4.67
C ALA A 23 -4.56 -1.52 -4.55
N ALA A 24 -3.43 -0.83 -4.43
CA ALA A 24 -3.35 0.62 -4.40
C ALA A 24 -2.52 1.13 -5.57
N TYR A 25 -3.05 2.12 -6.29
CA TYR A 25 -2.30 2.84 -7.31
C TYR A 25 -1.50 3.96 -6.66
N THR A 26 -0.25 4.13 -7.10
CA THR A 26 0.64 5.20 -6.63
C THR A 26 1.12 6.00 -7.82
N CYS A 27 1.47 7.27 -7.61
CA CYS A 27 2.15 8.03 -8.66
C CYS A 27 3.46 7.33 -9.06
N ALA A 28 3.82 7.40 -10.35
CA ALA A 28 5.05 6.81 -10.85
C ALA A 28 6.28 7.24 -10.00
N ASN A 29 7.17 6.29 -9.72
CA ASN A 29 8.37 6.46 -8.88
C ASN A 29 8.10 6.74 -7.38
N HIS A 30 6.85 6.82 -6.94
CA HIS A 30 6.50 7.04 -5.52
C HIS A 30 6.28 5.75 -4.75
N GLU A 31 6.36 4.58 -5.40
CA GLU A 31 6.09 3.28 -4.81
C GLU A 31 6.92 3.09 -3.52
N LYS A 32 8.22 3.39 -3.59
CA LYS A 32 9.14 3.28 -2.44
C LYS A 32 8.78 4.23 -1.29
N ARG A 33 8.34 5.45 -1.61
CA ARG A 33 7.94 6.45 -0.61
C ARG A 33 6.64 6.04 0.07
N VAL A 34 5.68 5.51 -0.69
CA VAL A 34 4.42 4.99 -0.17
C VAL A 34 4.68 3.80 0.76
N ALA A 35 5.53 2.85 0.36
CA ALA A 35 5.95 1.73 1.22
C ALA A 35 6.55 2.22 2.56
N GLN A 36 7.42 3.23 2.54
CA GLN A 36 7.97 3.83 3.77
C GLN A 36 6.87 4.47 4.64
N GLN A 37 5.91 5.16 4.04
CA GLN A 37 4.80 5.77 4.77
C GLN A 37 3.87 4.72 5.38
N LEU A 38 3.58 3.64 4.66
CA LEU A 38 2.78 2.51 5.15
C LEU A 38 3.48 1.82 6.32
N GLY A 39 4.79 1.59 6.23
CA GLY A 39 5.58 1.05 7.34
C GLY A 39 5.53 1.93 8.58
N ARG A 40 5.60 3.27 8.43
CA ARG A 40 5.45 4.21 9.55
C ARG A 40 4.06 4.20 10.19
N ARG A 41 3.03 3.79 9.44
CA ARG A 41 1.64 3.68 9.92
C ARG A 41 1.30 2.26 10.40
N CYS A 42 2.29 1.36 10.46
CA CYS A 42 2.10 -0.04 10.82
C CYS A 42 1.06 -0.76 9.94
N VAL A 43 0.93 -0.36 8.67
CA VAL A 43 0.07 -1.03 7.69
C VAL A 43 0.89 -2.11 7.00
N GLU A 44 0.35 -3.33 6.94
CA GLU A 44 0.95 -4.41 6.16
C GLU A 44 0.93 -4.04 4.67
N PHE A 45 2.07 -4.18 4.00
CA PHE A 45 2.20 -3.82 2.59
C PHE A 45 3.08 -4.82 1.85
N PHE A 46 2.83 -4.93 0.54
CA PHE A 46 3.62 -5.76 -0.36
C PHE A 46 4.05 -4.91 -1.56
N LEU A 47 5.36 -4.63 -1.66
CA LEU A 47 5.96 -3.93 -2.79
C LEU A 47 7.13 -4.76 -3.35
N PRO A 48 6.88 -5.65 -4.33
CA PRO A 48 7.94 -6.42 -4.97
C PRO A 48 8.82 -5.50 -5.85
N LEU A 49 10.12 -5.47 -5.55
CA LEU A 49 11.13 -4.76 -6.35
C LEU A 49 12.03 -5.78 -7.06
N HIS A 50 12.35 -5.55 -8.32
CA HIS A 50 13.30 -6.34 -9.11
C HIS A 50 14.47 -5.47 -9.58
N GLU A 51 15.62 -6.09 -9.81
CA GLU A 51 16.78 -5.40 -10.37
C GLU A 51 16.73 -5.37 -11.89
N ALA A 52 16.97 -4.21 -12.48
CA ALA A 52 17.07 -3.98 -13.90
C ALA A 52 18.35 -3.21 -14.24
N LEU A 53 19.08 -3.67 -15.26
CA LEU A 53 20.22 -2.95 -15.82
C LEU A 53 19.74 -2.02 -16.94
N ARG A 54 19.87 -0.71 -16.74
CA ARG A 54 19.53 0.28 -17.79
C ARG A 54 20.81 0.92 -18.36
N PRO A 55 20.93 1.05 -19.70
CA PRO A 55 21.98 1.83 -20.30
C PRO A 55 21.72 3.33 -20.06
N TRP A 56 22.71 4.01 -19.51
CA TRP A 56 22.84 5.46 -19.49
C TRP A 56 23.92 5.85 -20.49
N LYS A 57 23.84 7.06 -21.03
CA LYS A 57 24.76 7.68 -22.00
C LYS A 57 26.23 7.22 -21.92
N ASP A 58 26.80 7.08 -20.72
CA ASP A 58 28.20 6.65 -20.54
C ASP A 58 28.38 5.38 -19.67
N ARG A 59 27.32 4.81 -19.08
CA ARG A 59 27.41 3.71 -18.08
C ARG A 59 26.17 2.84 -18.04
N ARG A 60 26.31 1.59 -17.57
CA ARG A 60 25.17 0.74 -17.16
C ARG A 60 24.88 0.94 -15.69
N VAL A 61 23.63 1.22 -15.34
CA VAL A 61 23.20 1.41 -13.95
C VAL A 61 22.24 0.29 -13.54
N ARG A 62 22.51 -0.31 -12.38
CA ARG A 62 21.57 -1.24 -11.71
C ARG A 62 20.53 -0.42 -10.98
N LEU A 63 19.26 -0.62 -11.32
CA LEU A 63 18.12 0.07 -10.71
C LEU A 63 17.16 -0.96 -10.15
N GLN A 64 16.59 -0.65 -8.99
CA GLN A 64 15.49 -1.42 -8.43
C GLN A 64 14.17 -0.80 -8.86
N LEU A 65 13.42 -1.53 -9.69
CA LEU A 65 12.14 -1.13 -10.25
C LEU A 65 10.99 -1.94 -9.62
N PRO A 66 9.79 -1.37 -9.47
CA PRO A 66 8.62 -2.13 -9.05
C PRO A 66 8.29 -3.21 -10.08
N LEU A 67 7.87 -4.39 -9.62
CA LEU A 67 7.41 -5.48 -10.50
C LEU A 67 6.15 -5.08 -11.27
N PHE A 68 5.28 -4.30 -10.61
CA PHE A 68 4.07 -3.76 -11.18
C PHE A 68 4.23 -2.24 -11.28
N PRO A 69 4.57 -1.68 -12.46
CA PRO A 69 4.44 -0.25 -12.67
C PRO A 69 2.95 0.12 -12.57
N GLY A 70 2.62 0.91 -11.56
CA GLY A 70 1.25 1.41 -11.30
C GLY A 70 0.92 2.67 -12.08
#